data_AF-A0A932J2R4-F1
#
_entry.id   AF-A0A932J2R4-F1
#
_cell.length_a   1.000
_cell.length_b   1.000
_cell.length_c   1.000
_cell.angle_alpha   90.00
_cell.angle_beta   90.00
_cell.angle_gamma   90.00
#
_symmetry.space_group_name_H-M   'P 1'
#
loop_
_entity.id
_entity.type
_entity.pdbx_description
1 polymer ?
#
loop_
_entity_poly.entity_id
_entity_poly.type
_entity_poly.pdbx_seq_one_letter_code
_entity_poly.pdbx_strand_id
1 'polypeptide(L)'
;MLSLDLADDIVLRLRAGQPLTESQLQFARETPNGIWPRPLLAMLVGQISEAELLRVVDEYPYKMRDLALNDAWFYIGQKRLAQHDVPGAIAAMTWYKSHGIRSTSVHRHALAELQLIYGTDANFEAGKLAHDKKDYATALAKWLPSANAGLASAQVELAYIYYYQKGVPRDYQQALYWLRKAAAQSHPDAFNLLGEMYQTGRGVPSDNVIAMEWYKKAADLGDKVGQYKLANYLDKMPADKRDEAEIIRYYRLAAEQGDPDSAGKLARRYYDGKGAPQNYFIALLWATEASQTNNYEGLDVMADCFQNGYGVPKDTERYLATLRLAADKYSPVAQYRLAYAYQKGKDIAQDLSQAAYWYERSAKQGYQFAQINLGNLYFQGKGVAQDLTQAKIWFEQAAQVGPSDAQANAQYMLGRIYWFGHGMPKDPQLAYKYLRLSAEQDFLYAQESLANILNDKDNAMHNPVEATVWYQKVAAKHQEAANMGDADAQNELGDMYENGLGVKQDIAQAITLYQQSAKQAHYMGFISLSSLFAEGK
;
A
#
# COMPACT_ATOMS: atom_id res chain seq x y z
N MET A 1 19.78 -31.62 42.36
CA MET A 1 19.13 -31.35 41.06
C MET A 1 17.76 -30.76 41.34
N LEU A 2 17.68 -29.43 41.44
CA LEU A 2 16.45 -28.69 41.23
C LEU A 2 16.59 -28.13 39.82
N SER A 3 15.72 -28.60 38.93
CA SER A 3 15.79 -28.50 37.47
C SER A 3 15.62 -27.05 37.00
N LEU A 4 15.89 -26.79 35.71
CA LEU A 4 15.55 -25.54 35.02
C LEU A 4 14.15 -25.00 35.39
N ASP A 5 13.21 -25.89 35.71
CA ASP A 5 11.85 -25.58 36.14
C ASP A 5 11.75 -24.58 37.30
N LEU A 6 12.66 -24.61 38.28
CA LEU A 6 12.61 -23.66 39.41
C LEU A 6 13.06 -22.24 39.00
N ALA A 7 14.03 -22.15 38.09
CA ALA A 7 14.50 -20.86 37.56
C ALA A 7 13.45 -20.22 36.63
N ASP A 8 12.78 -21.05 35.82
CA ASP A 8 11.68 -20.62 34.96
C ASP A 8 10.44 -20.23 35.80
N ASP A 9 10.11 -20.95 36.87
CA ASP A 9 9.03 -20.58 37.80
C ASP A 9 9.32 -19.24 38.51
N ILE A 10 10.56 -19.01 38.92
CA ILE A 10 10.98 -17.72 39.51
C ILE A 10 10.81 -16.59 38.48
N VAL A 11 11.27 -16.77 37.23
CA VAL A 11 11.11 -15.78 36.16
C VAL A 11 9.64 -15.54 35.84
N LEU A 12 8.81 -16.57 35.82
CA LEU A 12 7.36 -16.46 35.60
C LEU A 12 6.66 -15.70 36.73
N ARG A 13 7.01 -15.96 38.00
CA ARG A 13 6.47 -15.24 39.16
C ARG A 13 6.86 -13.77 39.16
N LEU A 14 8.13 -13.47 38.85
CA LEU A 14 8.61 -12.10 38.70
C LEU A 14 7.90 -11.39 37.53
N ARG A 15 7.71 -12.07 36.39
CA ARG A 15 6.94 -11.56 35.24
C ARG A 15 5.46 -11.33 35.58
N ALA A 16 4.92 -12.06 36.55
CA ALA A 16 3.56 -11.93 37.04
C ALA A 16 3.40 -11.00 38.28
N GLY A 17 4.48 -10.34 38.72
CA GLY A 17 4.45 -9.43 39.87
C GLY A 17 4.23 -10.11 41.23
N GLN A 18 4.51 -11.41 41.34
CA GLN A 18 4.33 -12.17 42.58
C GLN A 18 5.61 -12.17 43.43
N PRO A 19 5.51 -12.05 44.78
CA PRO A 19 6.68 -12.13 45.65
C PRO A 19 7.31 -13.53 45.60
N LEU A 20 8.65 -13.58 45.67
CA LEU A 20 9.40 -14.82 45.75
C LEU A 20 9.25 -15.46 47.13
N THR A 21 9.15 -16.79 47.15
CA THR A 21 9.16 -17.56 48.40
C THR A 21 10.57 -17.61 49.00
N GLU A 22 10.67 -17.88 50.31
CA GLU A 22 11.98 -17.93 51.00
C GLU A 22 12.92 -18.99 50.40
N SER A 23 12.38 -20.11 49.92
CA SER A 23 13.16 -21.14 49.22
C SER A 23 13.70 -20.66 47.86
N GLN A 24 12.95 -19.80 47.16
CA GLN A 24 13.38 -19.16 45.91
C GLN A 24 14.42 -18.06 46.16
N LEU A 25 14.27 -17.29 47.25
CA LEU A 25 15.26 -16.31 47.71
C LEU A 25 16.57 -16.99 48.13
N GLN A 26 16.50 -18.11 48.84
CA GLN A 26 17.66 -18.91 49.22
C GLN A 26 18.36 -19.50 47.98
N PHE A 27 17.60 -20.09 47.05
CA PHE A 27 18.13 -20.58 45.78
C PHE A 27 18.86 -19.48 44.99
N ALA A 28 18.29 -18.27 44.92
CA ALA A 28 18.91 -17.13 44.25
C ALA A 28 20.24 -16.68 44.91
N ARG A 29 20.41 -16.87 46.23
CA ARG A 29 21.65 -16.57 46.97
C ARG A 29 22.73 -17.64 46.83
N GLU A 30 22.40 -18.86 46.44
CA GLU A 30 23.36 -19.98 46.44
C GLU A 30 24.01 -20.22 45.07
N THR A 31 23.53 -19.57 44.00
CA THR A 31 23.96 -19.88 42.62
C THR A 31 24.29 -18.65 41.75
N PRO A 32 25.36 -17.87 42.04
CA PRO A 32 25.68 -16.66 41.28
C PRO A 32 26.26 -16.90 39.88
N ASN A 33 26.95 -18.03 39.64
CA ASN A 33 27.74 -18.28 38.43
C ASN A 33 27.18 -19.46 37.59
N GLY A 34 26.09 -19.25 36.85
CA GLY A 34 25.53 -20.31 35.98
C GLY A 34 24.81 -19.80 34.73
N ILE A 35 24.21 -20.73 33.98
CA ILE A 35 23.45 -20.47 32.75
C ILE A 35 22.21 -19.59 33.06
N TRP A 36 21.75 -18.79 32.09
CA TRP A 36 20.53 -17.98 32.18
C TRP A 36 19.35 -18.78 32.78
N PRO A 37 18.53 -18.23 33.70
CA PRO A 37 18.52 -16.85 34.23
C PRO A 37 19.31 -16.65 35.55
N ARG A 38 20.27 -17.52 35.90
CA ARG A 38 20.94 -17.48 37.22
C ARG A 38 21.65 -16.16 37.56
N PRO A 39 22.40 -15.51 36.65
CA PRO A 39 23.03 -14.22 36.95
C PRO A 39 22.01 -13.12 37.27
N LEU A 40 20.84 -13.14 36.61
CA LEU A 40 19.75 -12.20 36.90
C LEU A 40 19.24 -12.38 38.34
N LEU A 41 19.07 -13.62 38.80
CA LEU A 41 18.65 -13.90 40.17
C LEU A 41 19.67 -13.40 41.19
N ALA A 42 20.95 -13.60 40.94
CA ALA A 42 22.04 -13.10 41.78
C ALA A 42 22.05 -11.57 41.87
N MET A 43 21.73 -10.87 40.78
CA MET A 43 21.60 -9.40 40.78
C MET A 43 20.41 -8.93 41.61
N LEU A 44 19.27 -9.64 41.53
CA LEU A 44 18.05 -9.28 42.26
C LEU A 44 18.20 -9.43 43.77
N VAL A 45 18.98 -10.40 44.25
CA VAL A 45 19.30 -10.56 45.68
C VAL A 45 20.55 -9.80 46.12
N GLY A 46 21.12 -8.97 45.25
CA GLY A 46 22.24 -8.08 45.58
C GLY A 46 23.62 -8.76 45.68
N GLN A 47 23.80 -9.96 45.12
CA GLN A 47 25.08 -10.66 45.12
C GLN A 47 26.03 -10.22 44.00
N ILE A 48 25.50 -9.77 42.86
CA ILE A 48 26.29 -9.18 41.78
C ILE A 48 25.74 -7.79 41.40
N SER A 49 26.62 -6.93 40.88
CA SER A 49 26.24 -5.61 40.39
C SER A 49 25.55 -5.67 39.02
N GLU A 50 24.87 -4.60 38.60
CA GLU A 50 24.28 -4.50 37.25
C GLU A 50 25.37 -4.60 36.16
N ALA A 51 26.53 -3.97 36.39
CA ALA A 51 27.66 -4.04 35.47
C ALA A 51 28.21 -5.47 35.35
N GLU A 52 28.20 -6.22 36.46
CA GLU A 52 28.65 -7.60 36.48
C GLU A 52 27.65 -8.56 35.82
N LEU A 53 26.34 -8.33 36.02
CA LEU A 53 25.29 -9.03 35.28
C LEU A 53 25.48 -8.85 33.76
N LEU A 54 25.64 -7.60 33.30
CA LEU A 54 25.81 -7.31 31.88
C LEU A 54 27.08 -7.95 31.32
N ARG A 55 28.19 -7.92 32.07
CA ARG A 55 29.45 -8.58 31.68
C ARG A 55 29.26 -10.09 31.49
N VAL A 56 28.63 -10.77 32.44
CA VAL A 56 28.39 -12.22 32.39
C VAL A 56 27.48 -12.60 31.22
N VAL A 57 26.44 -11.81 30.98
CA VAL A 57 25.50 -12.05 29.89
C VAL A 57 26.17 -11.83 28.52
N ASP A 58 27.11 -10.88 28.42
CA ASP A 58 27.81 -10.59 27.17
C ASP A 58 28.70 -11.74 26.68
N GLU A 59 29.15 -12.59 27.61
CA GLU A 59 29.99 -13.75 27.35
C GLU A 59 29.18 -14.99 26.84
N TYR A 60 27.86 -14.90 26.77
CA TYR A 60 27.01 -16.02 26.31
C TYR A 60 27.07 -16.26 24.79
N PRO A 61 26.84 -17.51 24.33
CA PRO A 61 26.69 -17.82 22.91
C PRO A 61 25.58 -16.99 22.26
N TYR A 62 25.80 -16.54 21.01
CA TYR A 62 24.94 -15.60 20.27
C TYR A 62 23.42 -15.83 20.43
N LYS A 63 22.95 -17.08 20.28
CA LYS A 63 21.51 -17.41 20.38
C LYS A 63 20.89 -17.23 21.78
N MET A 64 21.70 -17.25 22.82
CA MET A 64 21.27 -17.16 24.23
C MET A 64 21.55 -15.77 24.81
N ARG A 65 22.58 -15.08 24.31
CA ARG A 65 22.97 -13.74 24.70
C ARG A 65 21.83 -12.74 24.51
N ASP A 66 21.16 -12.76 23.36
CA ASP A 66 20.11 -11.77 23.06
C ASP A 66 18.91 -11.87 24.03
N LEU A 67 18.46 -13.09 24.33
CA LEU A 67 17.38 -13.32 25.30
C LEU A 67 17.80 -12.92 26.72
N ALA A 68 19.03 -13.26 27.10
CA ALA A 68 19.58 -12.94 28.42
C ALA A 68 19.80 -11.44 28.61
N LEU A 69 20.28 -10.73 27.57
CA LEU A 69 20.44 -9.28 27.61
C LEU A 69 19.08 -8.58 27.71
N ASN A 70 18.10 -9.06 26.95
CA ASN A 70 16.75 -8.53 26.94
C ASN A 70 16.11 -8.57 28.34
N ASP A 71 16.08 -9.74 28.98
CA ASP A 71 15.57 -9.86 30.35
C ASP A 71 16.44 -9.05 31.35
N ALA A 72 17.78 -9.06 31.23
CA ALA A 72 18.67 -8.31 32.13
C ALA A 72 18.34 -6.81 32.14
N TRP A 73 18.18 -6.20 30.96
CA TRP A 73 17.87 -4.78 30.85
C TRP A 73 16.45 -4.43 31.30
N PHE A 74 15.47 -5.32 31.11
CA PHE A 74 14.13 -5.16 31.68
C PHE A 74 14.17 -5.06 33.20
N TYR A 75 14.86 -5.99 33.87
CA TYR A 75 14.92 -6.02 35.33
C TYR A 75 15.84 -4.95 35.92
N ILE A 76 16.91 -4.55 35.23
CA ILE A 76 17.69 -3.35 35.59
C ILE A 76 16.79 -2.12 35.56
N GLY A 77 15.97 -1.96 34.51
CA GLY A 77 15.01 -0.86 34.42
C GLY A 77 14.01 -0.87 35.58
N GLN A 78 13.43 -2.03 35.91
CA GLN A 78 12.51 -2.15 37.05
C GLN A 78 13.17 -1.89 38.41
N LYS A 79 14.40 -2.39 38.61
CA LYS A 79 15.16 -2.15 39.84
C LYS A 79 15.47 -0.67 40.02
N ARG A 80 15.88 0.02 38.97
CA ARG A 80 16.14 1.47 38.98
C ARG A 80 14.85 2.26 39.22
N LEU A 81 13.71 1.83 38.67
CA LEU A 81 12.40 2.40 39.01
C LEU A 81 12.08 2.26 40.50
N ALA A 82 12.27 1.07 41.08
CA ALA A 82 12.06 0.83 42.51
C ALA A 82 12.99 1.65 43.41
N GLN A 83 14.13 2.10 42.87
CA GLN A 83 15.11 2.95 43.55
C GLN A 83 14.96 4.45 43.23
N HIS A 84 13.91 4.84 42.49
CA HIS A 84 13.68 6.20 42.01
C HIS A 84 14.78 6.77 41.08
N ASP A 85 15.60 5.92 40.45
CA ASP A 85 16.55 6.30 39.39
C ASP A 85 15.87 6.32 38.02
N VAL A 86 15.16 7.43 37.74
CA VAL A 86 14.36 7.61 36.52
C VAL A 86 15.21 7.66 35.24
N PRO A 87 16.32 8.44 35.15
CA PRO A 87 17.17 8.43 33.97
C PRO A 87 17.77 7.06 33.68
N GLY A 88 18.20 6.35 34.73
CA GLY A 88 18.77 5.02 34.59
C GLY A 88 17.73 3.97 34.17
N ALA A 89 16.49 4.08 34.63
CA ALA A 89 15.37 3.24 34.18
C ALA A 89 15.01 3.48 32.71
N ILE A 90 14.93 4.75 32.29
CA ILE A 90 14.66 5.12 30.89
C ILE A 90 15.76 4.59 29.97
N ALA A 91 17.03 4.72 30.37
CA ALA A 91 18.14 4.20 29.58
C ALA A 91 18.06 2.66 29.40
N ALA A 92 17.73 1.93 30.47
CA ALA A 92 17.57 0.48 30.42
C ALA A 92 16.37 0.03 29.57
N MET A 93 15.23 0.73 29.70
CA MET A 93 14.02 0.44 28.92
C MET A 93 14.16 0.85 27.44
N THR A 94 14.96 1.87 27.14
CA THR A 94 15.29 2.27 25.76
C THR A 94 16.22 1.25 25.08
N TRP A 95 17.20 0.71 25.82
CA TRP A 95 18.04 -0.38 25.34
C TRP A 95 17.21 -1.63 25.01
N TYR A 96 16.30 -1.99 25.92
CA TYR A 96 15.35 -3.08 25.75
C TYR A 96 14.49 -2.89 24.47
N LYS A 97 13.99 -1.67 24.25
CA LYS A 97 13.15 -1.34 23.11
C LYS A 97 13.89 -1.43 21.76
N SER A 98 15.19 -1.15 21.72
CA SER A 98 15.98 -1.13 20.48
C SER A 98 16.52 -2.49 20.02
N HIS A 99 16.44 -3.55 20.83
CA HIS A 99 17.08 -4.85 20.55
C HIS A 99 16.17 -6.09 20.45
N GLY A 100 14.84 -5.98 20.64
CA GLY A 100 13.86 -6.92 20.08
C GLY A 100 13.37 -8.13 20.92
N ILE A 101 12.05 -8.12 21.14
CA ILE A 101 11.01 -9.19 21.25
C ILE A 101 10.63 -9.88 22.59
N ARG A 102 9.29 -9.83 22.83
CA ARG A 102 8.31 -10.71 23.54
C ARG A 102 7.94 -10.41 25.01
N SER A 103 7.04 -9.45 25.24
CA SER A 103 5.59 -9.70 25.21
C SER A 103 4.84 -8.37 25.35
N THR A 104 3.78 -8.19 24.57
CA THR A 104 2.91 -7.01 24.66
C THR A 104 2.16 -6.91 26.00
N SER A 105 2.23 -7.91 26.88
CA SER A 105 1.54 -7.95 28.18
C SER A 105 2.36 -7.33 29.31
N VAL A 106 3.65 -7.63 29.38
CA VAL A 106 4.56 -7.15 30.44
C VAL A 106 4.98 -5.70 30.16
N HIS A 107 5.22 -5.35 28.89
CA HIS A 107 5.51 -3.97 28.50
C HIS A 107 4.33 -3.02 28.78
N ARG A 108 3.07 -3.46 28.53
CA ARG A 108 1.87 -2.67 28.85
C ARG A 108 1.71 -2.44 30.36
N HIS A 109 1.99 -3.45 31.19
CA HIS A 109 1.94 -3.29 32.65
C HIS A 109 3.06 -2.38 33.15
N ALA A 110 4.30 -2.54 32.65
CA ALA A 110 5.40 -1.66 33.01
C ALA A 110 5.16 -0.20 32.56
N LEU A 111 4.52 0.01 31.39
CA LEU A 111 4.12 1.34 30.92
C LEU A 111 2.97 1.93 31.75
N ALA A 112 2.01 1.09 32.16
CA ALA A 112 0.91 1.48 33.04
C ALA A 112 1.40 1.80 34.46
N GLU A 113 2.38 1.05 34.97
CA GLU A 113 3.08 1.34 36.22
C GLU A 113 3.94 2.61 36.10
N LEU A 114 4.63 2.82 34.97
CA LEU A 114 5.29 4.10 34.67
C LEU A 114 4.29 5.27 34.70
N GLN A 115 3.12 5.12 34.09
CA GLN A 115 2.03 6.11 34.10
C GLN A 115 1.45 6.35 35.51
N LEU A 116 1.49 5.35 36.40
CA LEU A 116 1.11 5.47 37.81
C LEU A 116 2.22 6.10 38.68
N ILE A 117 3.49 5.95 38.31
CA ILE A 117 4.67 6.49 39.00
C ILE A 117 4.99 7.93 38.54
N TYR A 118 4.61 8.31 37.31
CA TYR A 118 4.56 9.71 36.92
C TYR A 118 3.57 10.42 37.85
N GLY A 119 4.09 11.36 38.65
CA GLY A 119 3.27 12.43 39.19
C GLY A 119 2.62 13.13 38.00
N THR A 120 1.37 12.78 37.72
CA THR A 120 0.62 13.33 36.61
C THR A 120 0.63 14.85 36.77
N ASP A 121 1.14 15.56 35.77
CA ASP A 121 0.80 16.96 35.67
C ASP A 121 -0.73 16.99 35.50
N ALA A 122 -1.42 17.33 36.59
CA ALA A 122 -2.87 17.30 36.65
C ALA A 122 -3.48 18.21 35.58
N ASN A 123 -2.75 19.26 35.16
CA ASN A 123 -3.18 20.08 34.04
C ASN A 123 -2.96 19.37 32.70
N PHE A 124 -1.87 18.62 32.52
CA PHE A 124 -1.69 17.83 31.30
C PHE A 124 -2.79 16.79 31.09
N GLU A 125 -3.12 16.02 32.12
CA GLU A 125 -4.19 15.00 32.05
C GLU A 125 -5.58 15.64 31.91
N ALA A 126 -5.85 16.73 32.65
CA ALA A 126 -7.09 17.48 32.47
C ALA A 126 -7.21 18.07 31.05
N GLY A 127 -6.09 18.51 30.47
CA GLY A 127 -6.03 19.00 29.10
C GLY A 127 -6.30 17.90 28.07
N LYS A 128 -5.74 16.69 28.26
CA LYS A 128 -6.05 15.51 27.42
C LYS A 128 -7.52 15.16 27.46
N LEU A 129 -8.12 15.11 28.66
CA LEU A 129 -9.55 14.84 28.81
C LEU A 129 -10.42 15.89 28.10
N ALA A 130 -10.03 17.16 28.15
CA ALA A 130 -10.71 18.24 27.44
C ALA A 130 -10.55 18.11 25.91
N HIS A 131 -9.33 17.79 25.44
CA HIS A 131 -9.03 17.56 24.04
C HIS A 131 -9.86 16.40 23.45
N ASP A 132 -9.98 15.28 24.17
CA ASP A 132 -10.78 14.12 23.76
C ASP A 132 -12.27 14.46 23.63
N LYS A 133 -12.75 15.40 24.46
CA LYS A 133 -14.11 15.97 24.37
C LYS A 133 -14.23 17.07 23.30
N LYS A 134 -13.17 17.34 22.54
CA LYS A 134 -13.05 18.43 21.57
C LYS A 134 -13.22 19.83 22.17
N ASP A 135 -13.07 19.96 23.49
CA ASP A 135 -12.98 21.23 24.19
C ASP A 135 -11.54 21.75 24.13
N TYR A 136 -11.16 22.22 22.95
CA TYR A 136 -9.80 22.65 22.67
C TYR A 136 -9.41 23.93 23.41
N ALA A 137 -10.37 24.77 23.78
CA ALA A 137 -10.12 25.97 24.56
C ALA A 137 -9.67 25.61 25.99
N THR A 138 -10.38 24.68 26.63
CA THR A 138 -9.97 24.16 27.94
C THR A 138 -8.67 23.35 27.84
N ALA A 139 -8.49 22.54 26.79
CA ALA A 139 -7.24 21.80 26.57
C ALA A 139 -6.04 22.74 26.46
N LEU A 140 -6.14 23.80 25.65
CA LEU A 140 -5.14 24.84 25.51
C LEU A 140 -4.83 25.52 26.86
N ALA A 141 -5.87 25.94 27.59
CA ALA A 141 -5.72 26.62 28.88
C ALA A 141 -5.04 25.73 29.93
N LYS A 142 -5.26 24.42 29.88
CA LYS A 142 -4.64 23.44 30.77
C LYS A 142 -3.22 23.07 30.34
N TRP A 143 -2.94 22.92 29.06
CA TRP A 143 -1.60 22.59 28.57
C TRP A 143 -0.62 23.75 28.58
N LEU A 144 -1.09 25.00 28.49
CA LEU A 144 -0.22 26.17 28.44
C LEU A 144 0.71 26.33 29.67
N PRO A 145 0.23 26.23 30.92
CA PRO A 145 1.09 26.23 32.10
C PRO A 145 2.14 25.12 32.07
N SER A 146 1.73 23.88 31.75
CA SER A 146 2.62 22.71 31.68
C SER A 146 3.70 22.86 30.61
N ALA A 147 3.33 23.35 29.43
CA ALA A 147 4.26 23.60 28.34
C ALA A 147 5.27 24.71 28.69
N ASN A 148 4.81 25.78 29.36
CA ASN A 148 5.66 26.84 29.89
C ASN A 148 6.61 26.34 30.97
N ALA A 149 6.17 25.38 31.79
CA ALA A 149 6.99 24.70 32.79
C ALA A 149 8.01 23.72 32.19
N GLY A 150 7.99 23.52 30.86
CA GLY A 150 8.96 22.72 30.15
C GLY A 150 8.47 21.33 29.72
N LEU A 151 7.24 20.92 30.06
CA LEU A 151 6.74 19.59 29.72
C LEU A 151 6.66 19.40 28.20
N ALA A 152 7.55 18.59 27.64
CA ALA A 152 7.68 18.37 26.20
C ALA A 152 6.37 17.88 25.56
N SER A 153 5.63 16.97 26.22
CA SER A 153 4.35 16.48 25.70
C SER A 153 3.31 17.59 25.62
N ALA A 154 3.20 18.47 26.63
CA ALA A 154 2.32 19.64 26.56
C ALA A 154 2.74 20.61 25.44
N GLN A 155 4.04 20.79 25.21
CA GLN A 155 4.54 21.62 24.10
C GLN A 155 4.13 21.04 22.74
N VAL A 156 4.23 19.72 22.55
CA VAL A 156 3.77 19.05 21.33
C VAL A 156 2.25 19.21 21.14
N GLU A 157 1.47 19.01 22.19
CA GLU A 157 0.01 19.15 22.13
C GLU A 157 -0.42 20.58 21.77
N LEU A 158 0.23 21.60 22.34
CA LEU A 158 0.01 22.99 21.93
C LEU A 158 0.36 23.21 20.45
N ALA A 159 1.46 22.64 19.97
CA ALA A 159 1.83 22.75 18.57
C ALA A 159 0.76 22.15 17.64
N TYR A 160 0.19 20.99 18.02
CA TYR A 160 -0.92 20.38 17.28
C TYR A 160 -2.16 21.26 17.23
N ILE A 161 -2.50 21.91 18.35
CA ILE A 161 -3.63 22.85 18.41
C ILE A 161 -3.46 23.97 17.37
N TYR A 162 -2.29 24.60 17.34
CA TYR A 162 -2.02 25.69 16.39
C TYR A 162 -1.87 25.21 14.94
N TYR A 163 -1.25 24.04 14.73
CA TYR A 163 -1.00 23.50 13.39
C TYR A 163 -2.29 23.05 12.68
N TYR A 164 -3.18 22.33 13.39
CA TYR A 164 -4.43 21.80 12.84
C TYR A 164 -5.66 22.68 13.10
N GLN A 165 -5.47 23.91 13.63
CA GLN A 165 -6.56 24.87 13.87
C GLN A 165 -7.64 24.29 14.81
N LYS A 166 -7.22 23.71 15.94
CA LYS A 166 -8.14 23.10 16.91
C LYS A 166 -8.57 24.13 17.94
N GLY A 167 -9.72 24.76 17.75
CA GLY A 167 -10.29 25.75 18.67
C GLY A 167 -9.59 27.12 18.70
N VAL A 168 -8.49 27.29 17.97
CA VAL A 168 -7.80 28.57 17.75
C VAL A 168 -7.51 28.77 16.26
N PRO A 169 -7.31 30.03 15.80
CA PRO A 169 -6.82 30.28 14.45
C PRO A 169 -5.50 29.55 14.18
N ARG A 170 -5.32 29.10 12.93
CA ARG A 170 -4.12 28.38 12.54
C ARG A 170 -2.91 29.30 12.63
N ASP A 171 -1.86 28.85 13.31
CA ASP A 171 -0.63 29.61 13.46
C ASP A 171 0.58 28.67 13.39
N TYR A 172 1.19 28.57 12.21
CA TYR A 172 2.35 27.71 12.03
C TYR A 172 3.61 28.22 12.75
N GLN A 173 3.70 29.51 13.06
CA GLN A 173 4.86 30.05 13.80
C GLN A 173 4.79 29.66 15.27
N GLN A 174 3.60 29.71 15.88
CA GLN A 174 3.38 29.19 17.22
C GLN A 174 3.59 27.67 17.28
N ALA A 175 3.12 26.92 16.29
CA ALA A 175 3.40 25.48 16.21
C ALA A 175 4.91 25.21 16.13
N LEU A 176 5.63 25.90 15.25
CA LEU A 176 7.08 25.77 15.10
C LEU A 176 7.83 26.11 16.39
N TYR A 177 7.41 27.17 17.09
CA TYR A 177 8.00 27.59 18.36
C TYR A 177 7.93 26.48 19.42
N TRP A 178 6.75 25.92 19.64
CA TRP A 178 6.56 24.85 20.61
C TRP A 178 7.25 23.55 20.21
N LEU A 179 7.21 23.21 18.91
CA LEU A 179 7.91 22.03 18.39
C LEU A 179 9.42 22.12 18.58
N ARG A 180 10.04 23.28 18.36
CA ARG A 180 11.49 23.44 18.59
C ARG A 180 11.86 23.23 20.06
N LYS A 181 11.02 23.68 21.00
CA LYS A 181 11.23 23.44 22.44
C LYS A 181 11.11 21.95 22.78
N ALA A 182 10.10 21.26 22.26
CA ALA A 182 9.93 19.82 22.48
C ALA A 182 11.03 19.00 21.80
N ALA A 183 11.45 19.40 20.60
CA ALA A 183 12.54 18.78 19.84
C ALA A 183 13.90 18.96 20.54
N ALA A 184 14.14 20.08 21.21
CA ALA A 184 15.33 20.27 22.05
C ALA A 184 15.40 19.27 23.24
N GLN A 185 14.26 18.67 23.59
CA GLN A 185 14.13 17.62 24.60
C GLN A 185 14.04 16.21 23.97
N SER A 186 14.37 16.08 22.68
CA SER A 186 14.32 14.82 21.93
C SER A 186 12.94 14.15 21.89
N HIS A 187 11.85 14.92 21.91
CA HIS A 187 10.50 14.36 21.81
C HIS A 187 10.21 13.86 20.38
N PRO A 188 9.90 12.56 20.18
CA PRO A 188 9.76 11.98 18.84
C PRO A 188 8.61 12.59 18.02
N ASP A 189 7.47 12.86 18.65
CA ASP A 189 6.35 13.53 17.96
C ASP A 189 6.70 14.94 17.47
N ALA A 190 7.59 15.64 18.19
CA ALA A 190 8.06 16.95 17.76
C ALA A 190 8.90 16.84 16.48
N PHE A 191 9.80 15.87 16.44
CA PHE A 191 10.56 15.55 15.22
C PHE A 191 9.63 15.16 14.06
N ASN A 192 8.64 14.31 14.30
CA ASN A 192 7.68 13.89 13.28
C ASN A 192 6.86 15.05 12.70
N LEU A 193 6.41 15.99 13.54
CA LEU A 193 5.64 17.15 13.05
C LEU A 193 6.55 18.20 12.40
N LEU A 194 7.78 18.39 12.88
CA LEU A 194 8.78 19.23 12.20
C LEU A 194 9.10 18.69 10.81
N GLY A 195 9.31 17.39 10.68
CA GLY A 195 9.52 16.76 9.37
C GLY A 195 8.34 17.00 8.42
N GLU A 196 7.10 16.93 8.92
CA GLU A 196 5.90 17.21 8.13
C GLU A 196 5.80 18.69 7.72
N MET A 197 6.17 19.62 8.59
CA MET A 197 6.24 21.05 8.26
C MET A 197 7.19 21.31 7.09
N TYR A 198 8.40 20.74 7.14
CA TYR A 198 9.39 20.87 6.07
C TYR A 198 8.99 20.13 4.79
N GLN A 199 8.35 18.97 4.89
CA GLN A 199 7.88 18.23 3.71
C GLN A 199 6.74 18.96 2.98
N THR A 200 5.87 19.64 3.72
CA THR A 200 4.68 20.31 3.16
C THR A 200 4.87 21.80 2.90
N GLY A 201 5.98 22.39 3.37
CA GLY A 201 6.21 23.84 3.29
C GLY A 201 5.27 24.66 4.18
N ARG A 202 4.68 24.07 5.23
CA ARG A 202 3.73 24.76 6.12
C ARG A 202 4.47 25.41 7.28
N GLY A 203 4.55 26.74 7.27
CA GLY A 203 5.23 27.53 8.31
C GLY A 203 6.75 27.63 8.16
N VAL A 204 7.33 26.85 7.26
CA VAL A 204 8.75 26.85 6.89
C VAL A 204 8.86 26.64 5.37
N PRO A 205 9.93 27.08 4.70
CA PRO A 205 10.19 26.70 3.31
C PRO A 205 10.24 25.18 3.16
N SER A 206 9.65 24.66 2.08
CA SER A 206 9.65 23.22 1.81
C SER A 206 11.06 22.71 1.58
N ASP A 207 11.47 21.70 2.33
CA ASP A 207 12.77 21.04 2.18
C ASP A 207 12.66 19.57 2.58
N ASN A 208 12.76 18.70 1.58
CA ASN A 208 12.62 17.25 1.74
C ASN A 208 13.82 16.60 2.43
N VAL A 209 15.01 17.19 2.33
CA VAL A 209 16.21 16.69 3.01
C VAL A 209 16.11 16.98 4.50
N ILE A 210 15.74 18.21 4.87
CA ILE A 210 15.51 18.56 6.27
C ILE A 210 14.36 17.74 6.87
N ALA A 211 13.29 17.50 6.11
CA ALA A 211 12.20 16.64 6.55
C ALA A 211 12.68 15.22 6.91
N MET A 212 13.49 14.63 6.03
CA MET A 212 14.10 13.31 6.25
C MET A 212 14.99 13.28 7.48
N GLU A 213 15.82 14.31 7.71
CA GLU A 213 16.67 14.38 8.91
C GLU A 213 15.85 14.40 10.21
N TRP A 214 14.71 15.10 10.22
CA TRP A 214 13.80 15.07 11.37
C TRP A 214 13.16 13.70 11.56
N TYR A 215 12.66 13.06 10.50
CA TYR A 215 12.14 11.69 10.58
C TYR A 215 13.19 10.69 11.05
N LYS A 216 14.45 10.86 10.62
CA LYS A 216 15.57 10.04 11.08
C LYS A 216 15.81 10.19 12.57
N LYS A 217 15.80 11.40 13.11
CA LYS A 217 15.93 11.62 14.57
C LYS A 217 14.82 10.91 15.35
N ALA A 218 13.58 10.92 14.85
CA ALA A 218 12.49 10.15 15.47
C ALA A 218 12.74 8.63 15.35
N ALA A 219 13.13 8.16 14.16
CA ALA A 219 13.38 6.75 13.89
C ALA A 219 14.53 6.17 14.74
N ASP A 220 15.61 6.93 14.92
CA ASP A 220 16.77 6.59 15.74
C ASP A 220 16.41 6.45 17.24
N LEU A 221 15.34 7.11 17.69
CA LEU A 221 14.75 6.92 19.03
C LEU A 221 13.79 5.72 19.11
N GLY A 222 13.66 4.95 18.02
CA GLY A 222 12.74 3.82 17.95
C GLY A 222 11.27 4.24 17.85
N ASP A 223 10.99 5.46 17.37
CA ASP A 223 9.61 5.91 17.16
C ASP A 223 9.00 5.29 15.90
N LYS A 224 7.83 4.67 16.06
CA LYS A 224 7.11 3.96 15.00
C LYS A 224 6.78 4.89 13.81
N VAL A 225 6.29 6.10 14.08
CA VAL A 225 5.88 7.06 13.04
C VAL A 225 7.11 7.57 12.31
N GLY A 226 8.19 7.88 13.02
CA GLY A 226 9.47 8.28 12.45
C GLY A 226 10.06 7.21 11.53
N GLN A 227 10.06 5.95 11.96
CA GLN A 227 10.51 4.81 11.16
C GLN A 227 9.70 4.65 9.87
N TYR A 228 8.36 4.69 9.95
CA TYR A 228 7.50 4.65 8.77
C TYR A 228 7.76 5.84 7.82
N LYS A 229 7.77 7.07 8.35
CA LYS A 229 7.95 8.28 7.54
C LYS A 229 9.33 8.30 6.86
N LEU A 230 10.38 7.87 7.55
CA LEU A 230 11.71 7.70 6.97
C LEU A 230 11.72 6.63 5.87
N ALA A 231 11.17 5.44 6.13
CA ALA A 231 11.08 4.37 5.13
C ALA A 231 10.35 4.82 3.87
N ASN A 232 9.21 5.50 4.03
CA ASN A 232 8.40 6.03 2.93
C ASN A 232 9.12 7.14 2.15
N TYR A 233 9.93 7.95 2.81
CA TYR A 233 10.79 8.93 2.14
C TYR A 233 11.84 8.22 1.27
N LEU A 234 12.58 7.29 1.86
CA LEU A 234 13.64 6.53 1.19
C LEU A 234 13.08 5.73 -0.01
N ASP A 235 11.89 5.13 0.12
CA ASP A 235 11.22 4.38 -0.96
C ASP A 235 10.87 5.26 -2.19
N LYS A 236 10.69 6.57 -1.99
CA LYS A 236 10.37 7.53 -3.06
C LYS A 236 11.60 8.11 -3.75
N MET A 237 12.80 7.91 -3.22
CA MET A 237 14.04 8.37 -3.85
C MET A 237 14.25 7.72 -5.22
N PRO A 238 15.08 8.28 -6.12
CA PRO A 238 15.47 7.60 -7.35
C PRO A 238 16.06 6.21 -7.07
N ALA A 239 15.75 5.22 -7.91
CA ALA A 239 16.09 3.81 -7.65
C ALA A 239 17.59 3.57 -7.48
N ASP A 240 18.42 4.33 -8.20
CA ASP A 240 19.89 4.33 -8.12
C ASP A 240 20.44 4.84 -6.77
N LYS A 241 19.59 5.50 -5.96
CA LYS A 241 19.96 6.10 -4.67
C LYS A 241 19.33 5.39 -3.46
N ARG A 242 18.57 4.31 -3.67
CA ARG A 242 17.89 3.59 -2.59
C ARG A 242 18.80 2.55 -1.97
N ASP A 243 18.89 2.56 -0.65
CA ASP A 243 19.30 1.38 0.10
C ASP A 243 18.05 0.55 0.41
N GLU A 244 17.80 -0.46 -0.40
CA GLU A 244 16.61 -1.30 -0.27
C GLU A 244 16.60 -2.13 1.02
N ALA A 245 17.78 -2.48 1.57
CA ALA A 245 17.88 -3.20 2.84
C ALA A 245 17.51 -2.28 4.01
N GLU A 246 17.96 -1.02 3.98
CA GLU A 246 17.60 -0.01 4.97
C GLU A 246 16.09 0.28 4.97
N ILE A 247 15.47 0.40 3.79
CA ILE A 247 14.03 0.64 3.69
C ILE A 247 13.22 -0.51 4.30
N ILE A 248 13.57 -1.75 3.97
CA ILE A 248 12.92 -2.94 4.57
C ILE A 248 13.12 -2.96 6.08
N ARG A 249 14.31 -2.60 6.58
CA ARG A 249 14.58 -2.54 8.01
C ARG A 249 13.63 -1.59 8.72
N TYR A 250 13.46 -0.36 8.23
CA TYR A 250 12.57 0.60 8.89
C TYR A 250 11.10 0.25 8.76
N TYR A 251 10.63 -0.24 7.60
CA TYR A 251 9.25 -0.75 7.51
C TYR A 251 9.02 -1.92 8.47
N ARG A 252 9.99 -2.83 8.63
CA ARG A 252 9.89 -3.92 9.60
C ARG A 252 9.80 -3.40 11.03
N LEU A 253 10.69 -2.49 11.44
CA LEU A 253 10.68 -1.92 12.79
C LEU A 253 9.35 -1.22 13.13
N ALA A 254 8.75 -0.52 12.16
CA ALA A 254 7.45 0.11 12.35
C ALA A 254 6.31 -0.92 12.35
N ALA A 255 6.34 -1.91 11.45
CA ALA A 255 5.34 -2.98 11.36
C ALA A 255 5.30 -3.85 12.62
N GLU A 256 6.46 -4.19 13.19
CA GLU A 256 6.58 -4.94 14.45
C GLU A 256 6.00 -4.17 15.65
N GLN A 257 5.90 -2.84 15.56
CA GLN A 257 5.22 -1.97 16.51
C GLN A 257 3.72 -1.75 16.18
N GLY A 258 3.18 -2.53 15.24
CA GLY A 258 1.78 -2.47 14.83
C GLY A 258 1.46 -1.29 13.91
N ASP A 259 2.41 -0.83 13.10
CA ASP A 259 2.11 0.13 12.02
C ASP A 259 1.56 -0.61 10.79
N PRO A 260 0.29 -0.41 10.43
CA PRO A 260 -0.33 -1.18 9.37
C PRO A 260 0.12 -0.78 7.96
N ASP A 261 0.46 0.50 7.77
CA ASP A 261 0.99 0.98 6.50
C ASP A 261 2.37 0.39 6.22
N SER A 262 3.22 0.31 7.24
CA SER A 262 4.51 -0.34 7.14
C SER A 262 4.38 -1.85 6.91
N ALA A 263 3.42 -2.52 7.57
CA ALA A 263 3.14 -3.93 7.34
C ALA A 263 2.69 -4.19 5.89
N GLY A 264 1.81 -3.35 5.33
CA GLY A 264 1.37 -3.43 3.94
C GLY A 264 2.51 -3.20 2.95
N LYS A 265 3.34 -2.18 3.19
CA LYS A 265 4.55 -1.91 2.40
C LYS A 265 5.53 -3.07 2.44
N LEU A 266 5.78 -3.61 3.62
CA LEU A 266 6.67 -4.75 3.81
C LEU A 266 6.15 -6.00 3.11
N ALA A 267 4.84 -6.26 3.18
CA ALA A 267 4.19 -7.35 2.45
C ALA A 267 4.44 -7.23 0.95
N ARG A 268 4.24 -6.04 0.37
CA ARG A 268 4.47 -5.79 -1.06
C ARG A 268 5.93 -6.00 -1.46
N ARG A 269 6.88 -5.54 -0.65
CA ARG A 269 8.33 -5.75 -0.91
C ARG A 269 8.69 -7.22 -0.99
N TYR A 270 8.20 -8.04 -0.06
CA TYR A 270 8.43 -9.49 -0.10
C TYR A 270 7.68 -10.19 -1.24
N TYR A 271 6.51 -9.68 -1.62
CA TYR A 271 5.75 -10.16 -2.77
C TYR A 271 6.50 -9.89 -4.09
N ASP A 272 7.06 -8.71 -4.26
CA ASP A 272 7.78 -8.30 -5.48
C ASP A 272 9.26 -8.77 -5.51
N GLY A 273 9.81 -9.18 -4.36
CA GLY A 273 11.25 -9.45 -4.23
C GLY A 273 12.13 -8.19 -4.27
N LYS A 274 11.58 -7.03 -3.89
CA LYS A 274 12.27 -5.73 -3.91
C LYS A 274 13.01 -5.50 -2.60
N GLY A 275 14.34 -5.62 -2.60
CA GLY A 275 15.21 -5.41 -1.44
C GLY A 275 15.41 -6.61 -0.53
N ALA A 276 14.61 -7.65 -0.71
CA ALA A 276 14.74 -8.95 -0.08
C ALA A 276 14.35 -10.03 -1.09
N PRO A 277 14.85 -11.28 -0.94
CA PRO A 277 14.39 -12.38 -1.77
C PRO A 277 12.86 -12.50 -1.74
N GLN A 278 12.25 -12.69 -2.91
CA GLN A 278 10.82 -12.88 -3.03
C GLN A 278 10.36 -14.03 -2.13
N ASN A 279 9.36 -13.76 -1.30
CA ASN A 279 8.82 -14.74 -0.38
C ASN A 279 7.34 -14.47 -0.11
N TYR A 280 6.49 -15.20 -0.83
CA TYR A 280 5.04 -15.03 -0.73
C TYR A 280 4.45 -15.43 0.63
N PHE A 281 5.07 -16.35 1.36
CA PHE A 281 4.61 -16.71 2.70
C PHE A 281 4.84 -15.55 3.69
N ILE A 282 6.02 -14.95 3.67
CA ILE A 282 6.32 -13.76 4.50
C ILE A 282 5.47 -12.57 4.05
N ALA A 283 5.26 -12.40 2.74
CA ALA A 283 4.37 -11.38 2.21
C ALA A 283 2.95 -11.52 2.76
N LEU A 284 2.39 -12.74 2.72
CA LEU A 284 1.04 -13.01 3.25
C LEU A 284 0.95 -12.80 4.77
N LEU A 285 2.00 -13.13 5.52
CA LEU A 285 2.04 -12.90 6.97
C LEU A 285 1.89 -11.41 7.30
N TRP A 286 2.70 -10.56 6.66
CA TRP A 286 2.62 -9.11 6.86
C TRP A 286 1.35 -8.50 6.27
N ALA A 287 0.86 -9.03 5.15
CA ALA A 287 -0.42 -8.63 4.56
C ALA A 287 -1.60 -8.89 5.52
N THR A 288 -1.58 -10.04 6.20
CA THR A 288 -2.58 -10.40 7.21
C THR A 288 -2.55 -9.43 8.39
N GLU A 289 -1.37 -9.07 8.88
CA GLU A 289 -1.22 -8.07 9.95
C GLU A 289 -1.76 -6.70 9.50
N ALA A 290 -1.36 -6.24 8.31
CA ALA A 290 -1.85 -4.99 7.73
C ALA A 290 -3.38 -4.98 7.56
N SER A 291 -3.97 -6.12 7.18
CA SER A 291 -5.41 -6.27 6.95
C SER A 291 -6.27 -6.06 8.20
N GLN A 292 -5.74 -6.28 9.41
CA GLN A 292 -6.51 -6.13 10.66
C GLN A 292 -7.02 -4.70 10.87
N THR A 293 -6.32 -3.73 10.29
CA THR A 293 -6.69 -2.31 10.34
C THR A 293 -7.32 -1.81 9.03
N ASN A 294 -7.56 -2.71 8.08
CA ASN A 294 -7.89 -2.37 6.72
C ASN A 294 -6.80 -1.47 6.09
N ASN A 295 -5.59 -2.00 5.88
CA ASN A 295 -4.64 -1.46 4.90
C ASN A 295 -4.83 -2.09 3.49
N TYR A 296 -4.98 -1.23 2.46
CA TYR A 296 -5.30 -1.65 1.09
C TYR A 296 -4.19 -2.50 0.46
N GLU A 297 -2.94 -2.11 0.66
CA GLU A 297 -1.79 -2.79 0.06
C GLU A 297 -1.63 -4.21 0.61
N GLY A 298 -1.90 -4.39 1.91
CA GLY A 298 -2.00 -5.69 2.54
C GLY A 298 -3.15 -6.54 1.98
N LEU A 299 -4.36 -5.97 1.88
CA LEU A 299 -5.49 -6.70 1.28
C LEU A 299 -5.23 -7.10 -0.18
N ASP A 300 -4.52 -6.26 -0.93
CA ASP A 300 -4.17 -6.53 -2.32
C ASP A 300 -3.18 -7.70 -2.45
N VAL A 301 -2.11 -7.71 -1.64
CA VAL A 301 -1.17 -8.86 -1.58
C VAL A 301 -1.92 -10.13 -1.18
N MET A 302 -2.79 -10.02 -0.17
CA MET A 302 -3.54 -11.16 0.35
C MET A 302 -4.49 -11.74 -0.70
N ALA A 303 -5.18 -10.90 -1.47
CA ALA A 303 -6.05 -11.34 -2.56
C ALA A 303 -5.24 -12.09 -3.64
N ASP A 304 -4.09 -11.54 -4.06
CA ASP A 304 -3.22 -12.17 -5.06
C ASP A 304 -2.69 -13.53 -4.57
N CYS A 305 -2.30 -13.62 -3.29
CA CYS A 305 -1.86 -14.86 -2.67
C CYS A 305 -2.94 -15.95 -2.71
N PHE A 306 -4.18 -15.63 -2.33
CA PHE A 306 -5.28 -16.59 -2.34
C PHE A 306 -5.73 -16.96 -3.75
N GLN A 307 -5.73 -16.01 -4.70
CA GLN A 307 -6.13 -16.26 -6.08
C GLN A 307 -5.17 -17.21 -6.80
N ASN A 308 -3.86 -16.98 -6.63
CA ASN A 308 -2.83 -17.66 -7.41
C ASN A 308 -2.14 -18.80 -6.65
N GLY A 309 -2.44 -18.97 -5.35
CA GLY A 309 -1.79 -19.97 -4.50
C GLY A 309 -0.34 -19.61 -4.18
N TYR A 310 -0.06 -18.33 -3.96
CA TYR A 310 1.29 -17.88 -3.61
C TYR A 310 1.53 -17.93 -2.10
N GLY A 311 2.46 -18.77 -1.68
CA GLY A 311 2.79 -19.00 -0.26
C GLY A 311 1.78 -19.85 0.50
N VAL A 312 0.60 -20.08 -0.07
CA VAL A 312 -0.49 -20.91 0.45
C VAL A 312 -1.21 -21.60 -0.71
N PRO A 313 -1.94 -22.72 -0.50
CA PRO A 313 -2.83 -23.25 -1.52
C PRO A 313 -3.84 -22.21 -1.98
N LYS A 314 -4.23 -22.30 -3.25
CA LYS A 314 -5.28 -21.46 -3.82
C LYS A 314 -6.59 -21.60 -3.03
N ASP A 315 -7.19 -20.47 -2.71
CA ASP A 315 -8.40 -20.40 -1.89
C ASP A 315 -9.35 -19.33 -2.46
N THR A 316 -10.32 -19.81 -3.24
CA THR A 316 -11.33 -18.96 -3.88
C THR A 316 -12.20 -18.23 -2.87
N GLU A 317 -12.55 -18.86 -1.75
CA GLU A 317 -13.44 -18.28 -0.75
C GLU A 317 -12.75 -17.10 -0.05
N ARG A 318 -11.50 -17.30 0.39
CA ARG A 318 -10.71 -16.24 1.02
C ARG A 318 -10.34 -15.14 0.03
N TYR A 319 -10.07 -15.47 -1.22
CA TYR A 319 -9.87 -14.48 -2.28
C TYR A 319 -11.10 -13.54 -2.39
N LEU A 320 -12.30 -14.10 -2.52
CA LEU A 320 -13.53 -13.33 -2.62
C LEU A 320 -13.82 -12.53 -1.35
N ALA A 321 -13.64 -13.12 -0.17
CA ALA A 321 -13.82 -12.42 1.10
C ALA A 321 -12.87 -11.23 1.22
N THR A 322 -11.62 -11.39 0.79
CA THR A 322 -10.61 -10.32 0.79
C THR A 322 -10.99 -9.18 -0.15
N LEU A 323 -11.41 -9.49 -1.38
CA LEU A 323 -11.85 -8.48 -2.33
C LEU A 323 -13.11 -7.74 -1.86
N ARG A 324 -14.06 -8.44 -1.22
CA ARG A 324 -15.26 -7.82 -0.62
C ARG A 324 -14.88 -6.86 0.49
N LEU A 325 -14.00 -7.28 1.40
CA LEU A 325 -13.48 -6.41 2.47
C LEU A 325 -12.79 -5.16 1.89
N ALA A 326 -12.00 -5.32 0.82
CA ALA A 326 -11.39 -4.20 0.11
C ALA A 326 -12.42 -3.30 -0.61
N ALA A 327 -13.45 -3.86 -1.22
CA ALA A 327 -14.48 -3.09 -1.92
C ALA A 327 -15.37 -2.27 -0.96
N ASP A 328 -15.63 -2.80 0.24
CA ASP A 328 -16.49 -2.16 1.25
C ASP A 328 -15.80 -1.00 1.97
N LYS A 329 -14.49 -1.08 2.17
CA LYS A 329 -13.73 -0.13 2.99
C LYS A 329 -12.95 0.93 2.19
N TYR A 330 -12.70 0.71 0.90
CA TYR A 330 -11.72 1.50 0.15
C TYR A 330 -12.22 2.04 -1.19
N SER A 331 -11.28 2.68 -1.88
CA SER A 331 -11.33 3.34 -3.18
C SER A 331 -12.12 2.59 -4.24
N PRO A 332 -12.71 3.31 -5.23
CA PRO A 332 -13.37 2.69 -6.38
C PRO A 332 -12.50 1.68 -7.16
N VAL A 333 -11.17 1.72 -7.02
CA VAL A 333 -10.28 0.69 -7.58
C VAL A 333 -10.58 -0.70 -7.01
N ALA A 334 -10.82 -0.83 -5.70
CA ALA A 334 -11.11 -2.12 -5.07
C ALA A 334 -12.48 -2.67 -5.51
N GLN A 335 -13.47 -1.79 -5.62
CA GLN A 335 -14.81 -2.12 -6.13
C GLN A 335 -14.73 -2.58 -7.60
N TYR A 336 -13.93 -1.90 -8.41
CA TYR A 336 -13.65 -2.34 -9.79
C TYR A 336 -13.00 -3.71 -9.84
N ARG A 337 -11.99 -3.99 -8.99
CA ARG A 337 -11.31 -5.30 -8.96
C ARG A 337 -12.29 -6.42 -8.63
N LEU A 338 -13.18 -6.22 -7.65
CA LEU A 338 -14.22 -7.18 -7.32
C LEU A 338 -15.21 -7.38 -8.47
N ALA A 339 -15.65 -6.29 -9.10
CA ALA A 339 -16.52 -6.35 -10.27
C ALA A 339 -15.87 -7.13 -11.43
N TYR A 340 -14.57 -6.89 -11.67
CA TYR A 340 -13.81 -7.56 -12.70
C TYR A 340 -13.62 -9.06 -12.42
N ALA A 341 -13.41 -9.43 -11.15
CA ALA A 341 -13.38 -10.84 -10.75
C ALA A 341 -14.70 -11.54 -11.12
N TYR A 342 -15.84 -10.93 -10.78
CA TYR A 342 -17.17 -11.44 -11.15
C TYR A 342 -17.39 -11.49 -12.66
N GLN A 343 -16.92 -10.50 -13.41
CA GLN A 343 -17.03 -10.47 -14.86
C GLN A 343 -16.22 -11.58 -15.53
N LYS A 344 -14.98 -11.81 -15.08
CA LYS A 344 -14.11 -12.82 -15.69
C LYS A 344 -14.51 -14.24 -15.30
N GLY A 345 -15.04 -14.45 -14.09
CA GLY A 345 -15.40 -15.78 -13.61
C GLY A 345 -14.21 -16.75 -13.60
N LYS A 346 -12.98 -16.21 -13.49
CA LYS A 346 -11.79 -17.04 -13.35
C LYS A 346 -11.71 -17.47 -11.89
N ASP A 347 -11.83 -18.76 -11.63
CA ASP A 347 -11.75 -19.40 -10.31
C ASP A 347 -12.95 -19.16 -9.37
N ILE A 348 -13.87 -18.28 -9.76
CA ILE A 348 -15.19 -18.07 -9.16
C ILE A 348 -16.26 -18.23 -10.25
N ALA A 349 -17.50 -18.53 -9.88
CA ALA A 349 -18.60 -18.49 -10.85
C ALA A 349 -18.73 -17.08 -11.46
N GLN A 350 -18.83 -17.00 -12.79
CA GLN A 350 -19.10 -15.74 -13.47
C GLN A 350 -20.48 -15.21 -13.04
N ASP A 351 -20.53 -13.93 -12.66
CA ASP A 351 -21.77 -13.27 -12.28
C ASP A 351 -21.77 -11.83 -12.81
N LEU A 352 -22.32 -11.66 -14.01
CA LEU A 352 -22.33 -10.36 -14.68
C LEU A 352 -23.26 -9.36 -13.98
N SER A 353 -24.24 -9.82 -13.21
CA SER A 353 -25.13 -8.97 -12.41
C SER A 353 -24.39 -8.39 -11.20
N GLN A 354 -23.59 -9.21 -10.51
CA GLN A 354 -22.68 -8.74 -9.46
C GLN A 354 -21.59 -7.83 -10.01
N ALA A 355 -21.04 -8.15 -11.19
CA ALA A 355 -20.08 -7.27 -11.87
C ALA A 355 -20.70 -5.88 -12.13
N ALA A 356 -21.91 -5.82 -12.69
CA ALA A 356 -22.62 -4.57 -12.93
C ALA A 356 -22.84 -3.77 -11.63
N TYR A 357 -23.29 -4.45 -10.57
CA TYR A 357 -23.51 -3.82 -9.25
C TYR A 357 -22.24 -3.16 -8.70
N TRP A 358 -21.10 -3.87 -8.72
CA TRP A 358 -19.85 -3.34 -8.19
C TRP A 358 -19.20 -2.30 -9.12
N TYR A 359 -19.31 -2.47 -10.45
CA TYR A 359 -18.87 -1.44 -11.39
C TYR A 359 -19.66 -0.15 -11.21
N GLU A 360 -20.97 -0.21 -10.98
CA GLU A 360 -21.77 1.00 -10.75
C GLU A 360 -21.31 1.79 -9.53
N ARG A 361 -21.00 1.11 -8.42
CA ARG A 361 -20.46 1.76 -7.21
C ARG A 361 -19.10 2.42 -7.46
N SER A 362 -18.24 1.75 -8.23
CA SER A 362 -16.92 2.27 -8.61
C SER A 362 -17.04 3.46 -9.59
N ALA A 363 -17.93 3.34 -10.59
CA ALA A 363 -18.17 4.32 -11.63
C ALA A 363 -18.77 5.63 -11.08
N LYS A 364 -19.69 5.53 -10.10
CA LYS A 364 -20.28 6.70 -9.40
C LYS A 364 -19.24 7.53 -8.63
N GLN A 365 -18.11 6.93 -8.27
CA GLN A 365 -16.98 7.63 -7.65
C GLN A 365 -15.95 8.13 -8.67
N GLY A 366 -16.25 8.02 -9.97
CA GLY A 366 -15.42 8.57 -11.05
C GLY A 366 -14.31 7.66 -11.57
N TYR A 367 -14.31 6.36 -11.24
CA TYR A 367 -13.29 5.46 -11.76
C TYR A 367 -13.58 5.07 -13.22
N GLN A 368 -12.75 5.59 -14.12
CA GLN A 368 -12.97 5.58 -15.57
C GLN A 368 -13.09 4.18 -16.17
N PHE A 369 -12.27 3.22 -15.73
CA PHE A 369 -12.37 1.83 -16.20
C PHE A 369 -13.68 1.15 -15.77
N ALA A 370 -14.22 1.49 -14.58
CA ALA A 370 -15.52 0.99 -14.16
C ALA A 370 -16.66 1.61 -14.97
N GLN A 371 -16.58 2.91 -15.30
CA GLN A 371 -17.54 3.57 -16.18
C GLN A 371 -17.58 2.91 -17.56
N ILE A 372 -16.41 2.63 -18.16
CA ILE A 372 -16.33 1.95 -19.46
C ILE A 372 -16.88 0.53 -19.37
N ASN A 373 -16.49 -0.25 -18.35
CA ASN A 373 -16.95 -1.63 -18.23
C ASN A 373 -18.45 -1.71 -17.95
N LEU A 374 -19.01 -0.81 -17.12
CA LEU A 374 -20.45 -0.72 -16.93
C LEU A 374 -21.17 -0.31 -18.21
N GLY A 375 -20.63 0.67 -18.94
CA GLY A 375 -21.15 1.07 -20.25
C GLY A 375 -21.16 -0.10 -21.24
N ASN A 376 -20.12 -0.94 -21.23
CA ASN A 376 -20.06 -2.16 -22.04
C ASN A 376 -21.11 -3.20 -21.63
N LEU A 377 -21.39 -3.38 -20.34
CA LEU A 377 -22.45 -4.28 -19.86
C LEU A 377 -23.83 -3.82 -20.36
N TYR A 378 -24.12 -2.51 -20.28
CA TYR A 378 -25.34 -1.92 -20.83
C TYR A 378 -25.40 -1.99 -22.36
N PHE A 379 -24.27 -1.75 -23.06
CA PHE A 379 -24.19 -1.83 -24.51
C PHE A 379 -24.50 -3.25 -25.03
N GLN A 380 -23.99 -4.27 -24.33
CA GLN A 380 -24.15 -5.68 -24.71
C GLN A 380 -25.40 -6.34 -24.13
N GLY A 381 -26.08 -5.72 -23.17
CA GLY A 381 -27.20 -6.34 -22.44
C GLY A 381 -26.77 -7.56 -21.61
N LYS A 382 -25.57 -7.51 -21.01
CA LYS A 382 -24.98 -8.60 -20.25
C LYS A 382 -24.96 -8.29 -18.77
N GLY A 383 -25.62 -9.10 -17.94
CA GLY A 383 -25.75 -8.85 -16.50
C GLY A 383 -26.73 -7.72 -16.13
N VAL A 384 -27.12 -6.90 -17.12
CA VAL A 384 -28.16 -5.88 -17.07
C VAL A 384 -28.94 -5.91 -18.38
N ALA A 385 -30.16 -5.39 -18.39
CA ALA A 385 -30.89 -5.19 -19.64
C ALA A 385 -30.11 -4.25 -20.57
N GLN A 386 -30.17 -4.52 -21.88
CA GLN A 386 -29.51 -3.66 -22.85
C GLN A 386 -30.10 -2.25 -22.81
N ASP A 387 -29.25 -1.23 -22.65
CA ASP A 387 -29.65 0.17 -22.60
C ASP A 387 -28.53 1.06 -23.15
N LEU A 388 -28.66 1.47 -24.41
CA LEU A 388 -27.66 2.34 -25.03
C LEU A 388 -27.63 3.76 -24.46
N THR A 389 -28.74 4.23 -23.89
CA THR A 389 -28.79 5.54 -23.26
C THR A 389 -27.92 5.53 -22.00
N GLN A 390 -28.03 4.49 -21.18
CA GLN A 390 -27.14 4.30 -20.03
C GLN A 390 -25.69 4.06 -20.46
N ALA A 391 -25.46 3.22 -21.47
CA ALA A 391 -24.11 2.99 -21.99
C ALA A 391 -23.44 4.31 -22.42
N LYS A 392 -24.15 5.13 -23.20
CA LYS A 392 -23.71 6.46 -23.62
C LYS A 392 -23.38 7.36 -22.43
N ILE A 393 -24.24 7.44 -21.41
CA ILE A 393 -24.00 8.28 -20.22
C ILE A 393 -22.68 7.89 -19.55
N TRP A 394 -22.43 6.59 -19.36
CA TRP A 394 -21.19 6.14 -18.72
C TRP A 394 -19.96 6.39 -19.59
N PHE A 395 -20.05 6.17 -20.90
CA PHE A 395 -18.94 6.49 -21.81
C PHE A 395 -18.68 8.00 -21.90
N GLU A 396 -19.72 8.85 -21.86
CA GLU A 396 -19.56 10.31 -21.82
C GLU A 396 -18.85 10.77 -20.55
N GLN A 397 -19.18 10.18 -19.40
CA GLN A 397 -18.47 10.46 -18.15
C GLN A 397 -17.00 10.03 -18.23
N ALA A 398 -16.73 8.85 -18.78
CA ALA A 398 -15.37 8.37 -18.97
C ALA A 398 -14.59 9.22 -19.99
N ALA A 399 -15.24 9.81 -20.98
CA ALA A 399 -14.60 10.65 -22.00
C ALA A 399 -14.28 12.08 -21.53
N GLN A 400 -14.79 12.53 -20.36
CA GLN A 400 -14.56 13.88 -19.83
C GLN A 400 -13.24 14.03 -19.05
N VAL A 401 -12.63 12.93 -18.62
CA VAL A 401 -11.34 12.91 -17.94
C VAL A 401 -10.23 13.17 -18.96
N GLY A 402 -9.11 13.80 -18.57
CA GLY A 402 -8.00 14.13 -19.48
C GLY A 402 -7.41 12.93 -20.24
N PRO A 403 -6.49 13.20 -21.20
CA PRO A 403 -5.94 12.18 -22.12
C PRO A 403 -5.45 10.92 -21.41
N SER A 404 -6.01 9.77 -21.80
CA SER A 404 -5.69 8.45 -21.26
C SER A 404 -6.25 7.34 -22.14
N ASP A 405 -5.72 6.12 -22.06
CA ASP A 405 -6.23 4.95 -22.80
C ASP A 405 -7.72 4.69 -22.52
N ALA A 406 -8.15 4.94 -21.27
CA ALA A 406 -9.54 4.85 -20.88
C ALA A 406 -10.39 5.92 -21.57
N GLN A 407 -9.90 7.16 -21.69
CA GLN A 407 -10.62 8.22 -22.40
C GLN A 407 -10.76 7.87 -23.88
N ALA A 408 -9.68 7.43 -24.52
CA ALA A 408 -9.70 7.03 -25.92
C ALA A 408 -10.67 5.86 -26.14
N ASN A 409 -10.65 4.83 -25.30
CA ASN A 409 -11.60 3.72 -25.35
C ASN A 409 -13.06 4.20 -25.18
N ALA A 410 -13.33 5.10 -24.24
CA ALA A 410 -14.67 5.67 -24.05
C ALA A 410 -15.16 6.44 -25.29
N GLN A 411 -14.29 7.25 -25.90
CA GLN A 411 -14.59 7.96 -27.15
C GLN A 411 -14.81 7.00 -28.31
N TYR A 412 -14.00 5.95 -28.43
CA TYR A 412 -14.21 4.86 -29.39
C TYR A 412 -15.60 4.24 -29.24
N MET A 413 -16.00 3.90 -28.01
CA MET A 413 -17.31 3.32 -27.72
C MET A 413 -18.47 4.29 -28.04
N LEU A 414 -18.31 5.59 -27.79
CA LEU A 414 -19.27 6.61 -28.23
C LEU A 414 -19.37 6.65 -29.76
N GLY A 415 -18.24 6.61 -30.45
CA GLY A 415 -18.18 6.51 -31.90
C GLY A 415 -18.98 5.33 -32.44
N ARG A 416 -18.83 4.16 -31.82
CA ARG A 416 -19.62 2.95 -32.15
C ARG A 416 -21.11 3.11 -31.90
N ILE A 417 -21.52 3.72 -30.79
CA ILE A 417 -22.94 3.96 -30.49
C ILE A 417 -23.58 4.79 -31.60
N TYR A 418 -22.95 5.91 -31.98
CA TYR A 418 -23.48 6.80 -33.02
C TYR A 418 -23.43 6.18 -34.42
N TRP A 419 -22.47 5.29 -34.70
CA TRP A 419 -22.36 4.61 -35.99
C TRP A 419 -23.43 3.52 -36.16
N PHE A 420 -23.57 2.62 -35.18
CA PHE A 420 -24.41 1.44 -35.31
C PHE A 420 -25.88 1.70 -34.93
N GLY A 421 -26.17 2.69 -34.10
CA GLY A 421 -27.54 3.16 -33.80
C GLY A 421 -28.52 2.07 -33.29
N HIS A 422 -28.06 1.10 -32.50
CA HIS A 422 -28.91 -0.01 -32.04
C HIS A 422 -29.93 0.44 -30.98
N GLY A 423 -31.05 1.02 -31.39
CA GLY A 423 -32.07 1.58 -30.48
C GLY A 423 -31.87 3.06 -30.14
N MET A 424 -30.91 3.72 -30.80
CA MET A 424 -30.74 5.19 -30.80
C MET A 424 -30.58 5.68 -32.25
N PRO A 425 -30.97 6.91 -32.60
CA PRO A 425 -30.73 7.46 -33.93
C PRO A 425 -29.23 7.43 -34.28
N LYS A 426 -28.91 6.98 -35.50
CA LYS A 426 -27.55 7.06 -36.03
C LYS A 426 -27.15 8.53 -36.24
N ASP A 427 -25.89 8.83 -35.96
CA ASP A 427 -25.28 10.14 -36.26
C ASP A 427 -23.86 9.91 -36.80
N PRO A 428 -23.68 9.78 -38.12
CA PRO A 428 -22.37 9.56 -38.73
C PRO A 428 -21.36 10.68 -38.44
N GLN A 429 -21.82 11.92 -38.24
CA GLN A 429 -20.95 13.06 -37.95
C GLN A 429 -20.40 12.98 -36.53
N LEU A 430 -21.25 12.67 -35.55
CA LEU A 430 -20.79 12.42 -34.18
C LEU A 430 -19.92 11.15 -34.11
N ALA A 431 -20.27 10.09 -34.85
CA ALA A 431 -19.45 8.89 -34.92
C ALA A 431 -18.03 9.22 -35.40
N TYR A 432 -17.90 9.93 -36.53
CA TYR A 432 -16.62 10.40 -37.06
C TYR A 432 -15.86 11.26 -36.04
N LYS A 433 -16.53 12.24 -35.43
CA LYS A 433 -15.92 13.12 -34.43
C LYS A 433 -15.29 12.34 -33.27
N TYR A 434 -16.05 11.42 -32.66
CA TYR A 434 -15.57 10.66 -31.51
C TYR A 434 -14.48 9.65 -31.89
N LEU A 435 -14.62 8.98 -33.04
CA LEU A 435 -13.58 8.07 -33.53
C LEU A 435 -12.28 8.83 -33.85
N ARG A 436 -12.38 10.02 -34.44
CA ARG A 436 -11.21 10.88 -34.68
C ARG A 436 -10.51 11.29 -33.39
N LEU A 437 -11.25 11.75 -32.38
CA LEU A 437 -10.69 12.10 -31.07
C LEU A 437 -9.95 10.91 -30.41
N SER A 438 -10.50 9.70 -30.54
CA SER A 438 -9.86 8.49 -30.02
C SER A 438 -8.64 8.07 -30.86
N ALA A 439 -8.73 8.16 -32.19
CA ALA A 439 -7.67 7.79 -33.12
C ALA A 439 -6.44 8.71 -33.02
N GLU A 440 -6.66 10.00 -32.73
CA GLU A 440 -5.62 11.00 -32.48
C GLU A 440 -4.88 10.76 -31.15
N GLN A 441 -5.50 10.05 -30.20
CA GLN A 441 -4.86 9.54 -28.98
C GLN A 441 -4.18 8.17 -29.19
N ASP A 442 -3.97 7.79 -30.45
CA ASP A 442 -3.27 6.58 -30.85
C ASP A 442 -3.97 5.25 -30.51
N PHE A 443 -5.28 5.29 -30.28
CA PHE A 443 -6.07 4.09 -30.03
C PHE A 443 -6.36 3.30 -31.33
N LEU A 444 -5.72 2.14 -31.47
CA LEU A 444 -5.71 1.35 -32.71
C LEU A 444 -7.11 1.02 -33.26
N TYR A 445 -8.02 0.52 -32.42
CA TYR A 445 -9.38 0.17 -32.85
C TYR A 445 -10.17 1.37 -33.38
N ALA A 446 -9.89 2.58 -32.88
CA ALA A 446 -10.49 3.80 -33.40
C ALA A 446 -9.87 4.24 -34.72
N GLN A 447 -8.55 4.08 -34.88
CA GLN A 447 -7.87 4.35 -36.16
C GLN A 447 -8.44 3.44 -37.27
N GLU A 448 -8.60 2.15 -37.00
CA GLU A 448 -9.22 1.18 -37.91
C GLU A 448 -10.67 1.52 -38.23
N SER A 449 -11.47 1.78 -37.18
CA SER A 449 -12.89 2.09 -37.37
C SER A 449 -13.10 3.41 -38.12
N LEU A 450 -12.25 4.40 -37.86
CA LEU A 450 -12.24 5.67 -38.59
C LEU A 450 -11.87 5.46 -40.05
N ALA A 451 -10.79 4.71 -40.34
CA ALA A 451 -10.38 4.39 -41.69
C ALA A 451 -11.49 3.65 -42.47
N ASN A 452 -12.15 2.69 -41.83
CA ASN A 452 -13.25 1.92 -42.42
C ASN A 452 -14.45 2.82 -42.76
N ILE A 453 -14.85 3.73 -41.86
CA ILE A 453 -15.94 4.68 -42.14
C ILE A 453 -15.56 5.61 -43.29
N LEU A 454 -14.33 6.11 -43.31
CA LEU A 454 -13.87 7.00 -44.37
C LEU A 454 -13.72 6.29 -45.73
N ASN A 455 -13.46 4.98 -45.74
CA ASN A 455 -13.30 4.19 -46.96
C ASN A 455 -14.63 3.72 -47.56
N ASP A 456 -15.66 3.55 -46.73
CA ASP A 456 -16.99 3.13 -47.19
C ASP A 456 -17.63 4.23 -48.06
N LYS A 457 -17.98 3.85 -49.29
CA LYS A 457 -18.47 4.74 -50.35
C LYS A 457 -19.93 5.15 -50.16
N ASP A 458 -20.67 4.38 -49.37
CA ASP A 458 -22.11 4.53 -49.22
C ASP A 458 -22.49 5.43 -48.03
N ASN A 459 -21.51 5.93 -47.27
CA ASN A 459 -21.76 6.83 -46.15
C ASN A 459 -21.30 8.27 -46.40
N ALA A 460 -21.93 9.22 -45.70
CA ALA A 460 -21.71 10.65 -45.86
C ALA A 460 -20.32 11.15 -45.43
N MET A 461 -19.52 10.31 -44.76
CA MET A 461 -18.16 10.62 -44.32
C MET A 461 -17.09 10.09 -45.28
N HIS A 462 -17.46 9.53 -46.44
CA HIS A 462 -16.52 8.97 -47.39
C HIS A 462 -15.40 9.96 -47.75
N ASN A 463 -14.16 9.60 -47.41
CA ASN A 463 -12.94 10.33 -47.74
C ASN A 463 -11.78 9.33 -47.89
N PRO A 464 -11.57 8.77 -49.10
CA PRO A 464 -10.60 7.70 -49.31
C PRO A 464 -9.14 8.18 -49.15
N VAL A 465 -8.88 9.48 -49.34
CA VAL A 465 -7.55 10.08 -49.11
C VAL A 465 -7.22 10.04 -47.63
N GLU A 466 -8.16 10.50 -46.79
CA GLU A 466 -7.97 10.46 -45.34
C GLU A 466 -7.98 9.02 -44.80
N ALA A 467 -8.84 8.15 -45.33
CA ALA A 467 -8.85 6.72 -44.99
C ALA A 467 -7.47 6.09 -45.21
N THR A 468 -6.83 6.38 -46.35
CA THR A 468 -5.49 5.88 -46.68
C THR A 468 -4.45 6.30 -45.65
N VAL A 469 -4.49 7.55 -45.18
CA VAL A 469 -3.57 8.05 -44.14
C VAL A 469 -3.76 7.30 -42.83
N TRP A 470 -5.01 7.02 -42.42
CA TRP A 470 -5.27 6.24 -41.21
C TRP A 470 -4.87 4.77 -41.37
N TYR A 471 -5.17 4.14 -42.51
CA TYR A 471 -4.71 2.79 -42.80
C TYR A 471 -3.18 2.69 -42.81
N GLN A 472 -2.45 3.69 -43.31
CA GLN A 472 -0.98 3.70 -43.23
C GLN A 472 -0.46 3.65 -41.78
N LYS A 473 -1.10 4.38 -40.86
CA LYS A 473 -0.75 4.35 -39.43
C LYS A 473 -1.05 2.99 -38.80
N VAL A 474 -2.22 2.43 -39.11
CA VAL A 474 -2.64 1.10 -38.65
C VAL A 474 -1.68 0.02 -39.16
N ALA A 475 -1.34 0.04 -40.45
CA ALA A 475 -0.40 -0.90 -41.06
C ALA A 475 0.98 -0.83 -40.41
N ALA A 476 1.48 0.37 -40.11
CA ALA A 476 2.77 0.54 -39.45
C ALA A 476 2.80 -0.12 -38.06
N LYS A 477 1.72 0.00 -37.28
CA LYS A 477 1.59 -0.64 -35.96
C LYS A 477 1.47 -2.15 -36.06
N HIS A 478 0.63 -2.66 -36.95
CA HIS A 478 0.51 -4.09 -37.19
C HIS A 478 1.83 -4.68 -37.70
N GLN A 479 2.59 -3.94 -38.52
CA GLN A 479 3.92 -4.35 -38.95
C GLN A 479 4.91 -4.48 -37.79
N GLU A 480 4.92 -3.53 -36.87
CA GLU A 480 5.77 -3.60 -35.67
C GLU A 480 5.41 -4.82 -34.81
N ALA A 481 4.12 -5.00 -34.49
CA ALA A 481 3.64 -6.12 -33.68
C ALA A 481 3.87 -7.48 -34.39
N ALA A 482 3.63 -7.56 -35.70
CA ALA A 482 3.89 -8.75 -36.50
C ALA A 482 5.38 -9.13 -36.51
N ASN A 483 6.29 -8.15 -36.54
CA ASN A 483 7.73 -8.37 -36.43
C ASN A 483 8.15 -8.89 -35.05
N MET A 484 7.38 -8.57 -34.00
CA MET A 484 7.54 -9.14 -32.66
C MET A 484 6.89 -10.54 -32.53
N GLY A 485 6.27 -11.04 -33.59
CA GLY A 485 5.65 -12.36 -33.64
C GLY A 485 4.16 -12.39 -33.26
N ASP A 486 3.49 -11.24 -33.12
CA ASP A 486 2.07 -11.21 -32.79
C ASP A 486 1.22 -11.80 -33.92
N ALA A 487 0.47 -12.86 -33.62
CA ALA A 487 -0.30 -13.61 -34.62
C ALA A 487 -1.55 -12.86 -35.12
N ASP A 488 -2.16 -12.02 -34.27
CA ASP A 488 -3.31 -11.19 -34.65
C ASP A 488 -2.83 -10.11 -35.63
N ALA A 489 -1.76 -9.40 -35.28
CA ALA A 489 -1.16 -8.36 -36.12
C ALA A 489 -0.64 -8.91 -37.46
N GLN A 490 -0.10 -10.14 -37.49
CA GLN A 490 0.23 -10.82 -38.74
C GLN A 490 -1.01 -11.03 -39.60
N ASN A 491 -2.13 -11.45 -39.03
CA ASN A 491 -3.37 -11.62 -39.77
C ASN A 491 -3.91 -10.28 -40.29
N GLU A 492 -4.04 -9.27 -39.42
CA GLU A 492 -4.56 -7.96 -39.79
C GLU A 492 -3.70 -7.29 -40.85
N LEU A 493 -2.36 -7.34 -40.73
CA LEU A 493 -1.46 -6.82 -41.77
C LEU A 493 -1.60 -7.60 -43.09
N GLY A 494 -1.84 -8.91 -43.01
CA GLY A 494 -2.14 -9.74 -44.17
C GLY A 494 -3.37 -9.23 -44.92
N ASP A 495 -4.45 -8.92 -44.20
CA ASP A 495 -5.69 -8.36 -44.77
C ASP A 495 -5.46 -7.00 -45.42
N MET A 496 -4.59 -6.18 -44.81
CA MET A 496 -4.21 -4.89 -45.39
C MET A 496 -3.41 -5.04 -46.69
N TYR A 497 -2.49 -6.01 -46.78
CA TYR A 497 -1.78 -6.32 -48.03
C TYR A 497 -2.68 -6.96 -49.08
N GLU A 498 -3.63 -7.80 -48.68
CA GLU A 498 -4.59 -8.42 -49.58
C GLU A 498 -5.49 -7.37 -50.24
N ASN A 499 -5.97 -6.40 -49.46
CA ASN A 499 -6.95 -5.42 -49.92
C ASN A 499 -6.32 -4.06 -50.33
N GLY A 500 -5.01 -3.89 -50.15
CA GLY A 500 -4.32 -2.62 -50.43
C GLY A 500 -4.71 -1.49 -49.49
N LEU A 501 -5.00 -1.80 -48.22
CA LEU A 501 -5.44 -0.83 -47.22
C LEU A 501 -4.22 -0.12 -46.63
N GLY A 502 -3.92 1.10 -47.11
CA GLY A 502 -2.78 1.89 -46.63
C GLY A 502 -1.41 1.34 -47.04
N VAL A 503 -1.34 0.17 -47.65
CA VAL A 503 -0.15 -0.44 -48.25
C VAL A 503 -0.43 -0.78 -49.71
N LYS A 504 0.63 -0.96 -50.52
CA LYS A 504 0.45 -1.45 -51.88
C LYS A 504 -0.04 -2.90 -51.81
N GLN A 505 -1.09 -3.23 -52.57
CA GLN A 505 -1.62 -4.58 -52.63
C GLN A 505 -0.52 -5.58 -53.02
N ASP A 506 -0.38 -6.63 -52.21
CA ASP A 506 0.62 -7.69 -52.37
C ASP A 506 0.08 -9.02 -51.79
N ILE A 507 -0.53 -9.82 -52.66
CA ILE A 507 -1.13 -11.10 -52.26
C ILE A 507 -0.09 -12.10 -51.74
N ALA A 508 1.14 -12.07 -52.28
CA ALA A 508 2.20 -12.99 -51.83
C ALA A 508 2.65 -12.66 -50.40
N GLN A 509 2.77 -11.36 -50.10
CA GLN A 509 3.04 -10.91 -48.75
C GLN A 509 1.88 -11.23 -47.79
N ALA A 510 0.63 -11.04 -48.23
CA ALA A 510 -0.56 -11.42 -47.44
C ALA A 510 -0.57 -12.91 -47.08
N ILE A 511 -0.36 -13.80 -48.07
CA ILE A 511 -0.25 -15.25 -47.84
C ILE A 511 0.85 -15.58 -46.83
N THR A 512 2.01 -14.95 -46.95
CA THR A 512 3.15 -15.17 -46.02
C THR A 512 2.76 -14.83 -44.59
N LEU A 513 2.11 -13.69 -44.39
CA LEU A 513 1.67 -13.23 -43.07
C LEU A 513 0.55 -14.11 -42.50
N TYR A 514 -0.45 -14.49 -43.30
CA TYR A 514 -1.49 -15.42 -42.84
C TYR A 514 -0.92 -16.79 -42.48
N GLN A 515 0.10 -17.29 -43.20
CA GLN A 515 0.80 -18.53 -42.85
C GLN A 515 1.55 -18.41 -41.52
N GLN A 516 2.18 -17.26 -41.24
CA GLN A 516 2.83 -17.01 -39.96
C GLN A 516 1.80 -17.03 -38.82
N SER A 517 0.67 -16.33 -39.01
CA SER A 517 -0.44 -16.32 -38.04
C SER A 517 -0.99 -17.73 -37.80
N ALA A 518 -1.30 -18.48 -38.85
CA ALA A 518 -1.83 -19.84 -38.77
C ALA A 518 -0.85 -20.84 -38.13
N LYS A 519 0.47 -20.71 -38.35
CA LYS A 519 1.49 -21.54 -37.69
C LYS A 519 1.48 -21.38 -36.17
N GLN A 520 0.99 -20.25 -35.66
CA GLN A 520 0.80 -20.01 -34.22
C GLN A 520 -0.58 -20.51 -33.72
N ALA A 521 -1.26 -21.34 -34.51
CA ALA A 521 -2.61 -21.84 -34.28
C ALA A 521 -3.68 -20.74 -34.18
N HIS A 522 -3.44 -19.57 -34.80
CA HIS A 522 -4.40 -18.49 -34.81
C HIS A 522 -5.53 -18.75 -35.82
N TYR A 523 -6.78 -18.72 -35.35
CA TYR A 523 -7.94 -19.18 -36.14
C TYR A 523 -8.23 -18.30 -37.36
N MET A 524 -8.05 -16.97 -37.26
CA MET A 524 -8.28 -16.07 -38.41
C MET A 524 -7.26 -16.33 -39.52
N GLY A 525 -6.00 -16.63 -39.18
CA GLY A 525 -4.99 -16.97 -40.18
C GLY A 525 -5.37 -18.18 -41.02
N PHE A 526 -6.01 -19.19 -40.42
CA PHE A 526 -6.56 -20.33 -41.18
C PHE A 526 -7.73 -19.93 -42.07
N ILE A 527 -8.65 -19.10 -41.57
CA ILE A 527 -9.82 -18.65 -42.33
C ILE A 527 -9.39 -17.83 -43.55
N SER A 528 -8.49 -16.86 -43.38
CA SER A 528 -8.01 -15.99 -44.45
C SER A 528 -7.25 -16.78 -45.54
N LEU A 529 -6.38 -17.73 -45.14
CA LEU A 529 -5.73 -18.64 -46.09
C LEU A 529 -6.73 -19.51 -46.86
N SER A 530 -7.73 -20.04 -46.15
CA SER A 530 -8.74 -20.88 -46.77
C SER A 530 -9.58 -20.09 -47.78
N SER A 531 -9.90 -18.82 -47.49
CA SER A 531 -10.60 -17.93 -48.41
C SER A 531 -9.80 -17.67 -49.68
N LEU A 532 -8.52 -17.32 -49.53
CA LEU A 532 -7.63 -17.09 -50.68
C LEU A 532 -7.50 -18.32 -51.59
N PHE A 533 -7.32 -19.51 -51.00
CA PHE A 533 -7.25 -20.76 -51.77
C PHE A 533 -8.57 -21.11 -52.43
N ALA A 534 -9.70 -20.85 -51.78
CA ALA A 534 -11.03 -21.05 -52.37
C ALA A 534 -11.29 -20.12 -53.56
N GLU A 535 -10.73 -18.91 -53.52
CA GLU A 535 -10.78 -17.93 -54.61
C GLU A 535 -9.76 -18.19 -55.74
N GLY A 536 -8.90 -19.20 -55.59
CA GLY A 536 -7.88 -19.59 -56.58
C GLY A 536 -6.72 -18.60 -56.69
N LYS A 537 -6.48 -17.80 -55.63
CA LYS A 537 -5.40 -16.82 -55.53
C LYS A 537 -4.09 -17.43 -55.04
#